data_AF-A0A917I6X7-F1
#
_entry.id   AF-A0A917I6X7-F1
#
_cell.length_a   1.000
_cell.length_b   1.000
_cell.length_c   1.000
_cell.angle_alpha   90.00
_cell.angle_beta   90.00
_cell.angle_gamma   90.00
#
_symmetry.space_group_name_H-M   'P 1'
#
loop_
_entity.id
_entity.type
_entity.pdbx_description
1 polymer ?
#
loop_
_entity_poly.entity_id
_entity_poly.type
_entity_poly.pdbx_seq_one_letter_code
_entity_poly.pdbx_strand_id
1 'polypeptide(L)'
;MHVNISQFAKRSRELTPSDVPLILERIRSHLVMPRMTPEEFRAVVTQLGFSSTRGFAERIGLPHRTVESWDKFGMSRDAAQLLLALLAYKDRVEGAIRDIDSYTNIGLADFFENYDIP
;
A
#
# COMPACT_ATOMS: atom_id res chain seq x y z
N MET A 1 -22.72 3.31 -17.44
CA MET A 1 -21.62 4.22 -17.04
C MET A 1 -21.35 5.15 -18.22
N HIS A 2 -21.99 6.33 -18.28
CA HIS A 2 -21.77 7.25 -19.39
C HIS A 2 -20.43 7.96 -19.18
N VAL A 3 -19.42 7.58 -19.95
CA VAL A 3 -18.18 8.35 -20.04
C VAL A 3 -18.56 9.70 -20.63
N ASN A 4 -18.45 10.76 -19.82
CA ASN A 4 -18.80 12.10 -20.25
C ASN A 4 -17.72 12.60 -21.22
N ILE A 5 -17.91 12.33 -22.51
CA ILE A 5 -16.98 12.66 -23.61
C ILE A 5 -16.57 14.13 -23.56
N SER A 6 -17.46 15.02 -23.09
CA SER A 6 -17.16 16.45 -22.93
C SER A 6 -16.12 16.75 -21.84
N GLN A 7 -16.06 15.96 -20.77
CA GLN A 7 -15.03 16.07 -19.73
C GLN A 7 -13.68 15.52 -20.19
N PHE A 8 -13.69 14.44 -20.99
CA PHE A 8 -12.47 13.90 -21.59
C PHE A 8 -11.86 14.89 -22.60
N ALA A 9 -12.70 15.51 -23.44
CA ALA A 9 -12.28 16.51 -24.42
C ALA A 9 -11.78 17.83 -23.78
N LYS A 10 -12.28 18.18 -22.59
CA LYS A 10 -11.75 19.33 -21.83
C LYS A 10 -10.37 19.03 -21.26
N ARG A 11 -10.16 17.84 -20.69
CA ARG A 11 -8.85 17.42 -20.14
C ARG A 11 -7.81 17.13 -21.23
N SER A 12 -8.23 16.74 -22.43
CA SER A 12 -7.30 16.49 -23.53
C SER A 12 -6.61 17.76 -24.06
N ARG A 13 -7.14 18.95 -23.77
CA ARG A 13 -6.48 20.24 -24.05
C ARG A 13 -5.38 20.59 -23.05
N GLU A 14 -5.34 19.94 -21.90
CA GLU A 14 -4.32 20.12 -20.86
C GLU A 14 -3.21 19.05 -20.96
N LEU A 15 -3.40 18.04 -21.81
CA LEU A 15 -2.39 17.01 -22.05
C LEU A 15 -1.25 17.57 -22.90
N THR A 16 -0.09 17.69 -22.28
CA THR A 16 1.13 18.03 -22.99
C THR A 16 1.66 16.79 -23.72
N PRO A 17 2.42 16.94 -24.83
CA PRO A 17 3.04 15.79 -25.50
C PRO A 17 3.93 14.93 -24.57
N SER A 18 4.46 15.51 -23.50
CA SER A 18 5.20 14.84 -22.42
C SER A 18 4.36 13.90 -21.54
N ASP A 19 3.02 14.01 -21.55
CA ASP A 19 2.13 13.16 -20.75
C ASP A 19 1.78 11.85 -21.46
N VAL A 20 1.96 11.78 -22.79
CA VAL A 20 1.63 10.59 -23.59
C VAL A 20 2.47 9.37 -23.18
N PRO A 21 3.80 9.47 -22.97
CA PRO A 21 4.59 8.37 -22.42
C PRO A 21 4.10 7.89 -21.05
N LEU A 22 3.74 8.81 -20.14
CA LEU A 22 3.25 8.49 -18.80
C LEU A 22 1.89 7.78 -18.84
N ILE A 23 0.99 8.18 -19.74
CA ILE A 23 -0.29 7.51 -19.97
C ILE A 23 -0.06 6.11 -20.53
N LEU A 24 0.83 5.95 -21.51
CA LEU A 24 1.18 4.66 -22.08
C LEU A 24 1.85 3.74 -21.05
N GLU A 25 2.71 4.28 -20.19
CA GLU A 25 3.34 3.56 -19.09
C GLU A 25 2.31 3.13 -18.04
N ARG A 26 1.33 3.98 -17.72
CA ARG A 26 0.24 3.65 -16.80
C ARG A 26 -0.69 2.57 -17.36
N ILE A 27 -1.01 2.62 -18.65
CA ILE A 27 -1.77 1.57 -19.36
C ILE A 27 -0.98 0.27 -19.40
N ARG A 28 0.32 0.34 -19.75
CA ARG A 28 1.23 -0.81 -19.77
C ARG A 28 1.37 -1.42 -18.37
N SER A 29 1.53 -0.61 -17.34
CA SER A 29 1.57 -1.03 -15.93
C SER A 29 0.26 -1.71 -15.53
N HIS A 30 -0.88 -1.23 -16.03
CA HIS A 30 -2.18 -1.88 -15.82
C HIS A 30 -2.37 -3.20 -16.58
N LEU A 31 -1.70 -3.40 -17.71
CA LEU A 31 -1.95 -4.54 -18.61
C LEU A 31 -0.84 -5.61 -18.62
N VAL A 32 0.38 -5.28 -18.22
CA VAL A 32 1.58 -6.11 -18.51
C VAL A 32 2.38 -6.47 -17.25
N MET A 33 2.29 -5.70 -16.17
CA MET A 33 3.05 -5.98 -14.94
C MET A 33 2.23 -6.88 -14.00
N PRO A 34 2.83 -7.93 -13.42
CA PRO A 34 2.11 -8.77 -12.46
C PRO A 34 1.67 -7.91 -11.27
N ARG A 35 0.36 -7.89 -11.03
CA ARG A 35 -0.24 -7.27 -9.85
C ARG A 35 0.04 -8.12 -8.63
N MET A 36 0.19 -7.47 -7.48
CA MET A 36 0.06 -8.18 -6.21
C MET A 36 -1.38 -8.65 -6.10
N THR A 37 -1.58 -9.93 -5.83
CA THR A 37 -2.93 -10.52 -5.74
C THR A 37 -3.66 -9.98 -4.51
N PRO A 38 -5.01 -10.03 -4.48
CA PRO A 38 -5.75 -9.68 -3.29
C PRO A 38 -5.34 -10.48 -2.04
N GLU A 39 -4.98 -11.75 -2.23
CA GLU A 39 -4.54 -12.65 -1.15
C GLU A 39 -3.19 -12.20 -0.57
N GLU A 40 -2.23 -11.87 -1.44
CA GLU A 40 -0.94 -11.30 -1.03
C GLU A 40 -1.13 -9.96 -0.32
N PHE A 41 -1.99 -9.09 -0.84
CA PHE A 41 -2.30 -7.81 -0.21
C PHE A 41 -2.85 -8.01 1.21
N ARG A 42 -3.84 -8.89 1.39
CA ARG A 42 -4.40 -9.20 2.71
C ARG A 42 -3.35 -9.77 3.65
N ALA A 43 -2.50 -10.68 3.17
CA ALA A 43 -1.42 -11.26 3.99
C ALA A 43 -0.42 -10.21 4.47
N VAL A 44 -0.01 -9.27 3.61
CA VAL A 44 0.90 -8.18 3.98
C VAL A 44 0.24 -7.24 5.00
N VAL A 45 -1.04 -6.91 4.82
CA VAL A 45 -1.79 -6.09 5.79
C VAL A 45 -1.84 -6.74 7.18
N THR A 46 -2.06 -8.06 7.25
CA THR A 46 -2.02 -8.80 8.51
C THR A 46 -0.63 -8.80 9.13
N GLN A 47 0.44 -8.98 8.34
CA GLN A 47 1.82 -8.91 8.85
C GLN A 47 2.19 -7.52 9.37
N LEU A 48 1.60 -6.46 8.80
CA LEU A 48 1.72 -5.09 9.30
C LEU A 48 0.99 -4.88 10.65
N GLY A 49 0.24 -5.86 11.15
CA GLY A 49 -0.45 -5.80 12.45
C GLY A 49 -1.92 -5.40 12.36
N PHE A 50 -2.49 -5.29 11.15
CA PHE A 50 -3.89 -4.91 10.99
C PHE A 50 -4.81 -6.13 10.88
N SER A 51 -5.90 -6.14 11.65
CA SER A 51 -6.91 -7.20 11.60
C SER A 51 -7.74 -7.20 10.31
N SER A 52 -7.76 -6.10 9.56
CA SER A 52 -8.45 -6.00 8.27
C SER A 52 -7.84 -4.96 7.33
N THR A 53 -8.01 -5.16 6.03
CA THR A 53 -7.66 -4.20 4.97
C THR A 53 -8.38 -2.87 5.14
N ARG A 54 -9.62 -2.90 5.65
CA ARG A 54 -10.39 -1.70 5.99
C ARG A 54 -9.74 -0.91 7.13
N GLY A 55 -9.36 -1.56 8.22
CA GLY A 55 -8.68 -0.91 9.35
C GLY A 55 -7.34 -0.31 8.95
N PHE A 56 -6.59 -1.02 8.10
CA PHE A 56 -5.39 -0.46 7.46
C PHE A 56 -5.71 0.81 6.67
N ALA A 57 -6.70 0.76 5.78
CA ALA A 57 -7.06 1.90 4.93
C ALA A 57 -7.50 3.12 5.74
N GLU A 58 -8.30 2.93 6.80
CA GLU A 58 -8.71 3.99 7.71
C GLU A 58 -7.50 4.62 8.43
N ARG A 59 -6.57 3.79 8.92
CA ARG A 59 -5.38 4.25 9.65
C ARG A 59 -4.45 5.12 8.82
N ILE A 60 -4.32 4.83 7.52
CA ILE A 60 -3.44 5.56 6.60
C ILE A 60 -4.17 6.57 5.70
N GLY A 61 -5.48 6.77 5.92
CA GLY A 61 -6.29 7.74 5.17
C GLY A 61 -6.54 7.35 3.70
N LEU A 62 -6.52 6.07 3.37
CA LEU A 62 -6.86 5.59 2.03
C LEU A 62 -8.37 5.65 1.77
N PRO A 63 -8.80 6.13 0.60
CA PRO A 63 -10.20 6.09 0.23
C PRO A 63 -10.77 4.67 0.21
N HIS A 64 -11.99 4.50 0.74
CA HIS A 64 -12.66 3.20 0.82
C HIS A 64 -12.73 2.46 -0.53
N ARG A 65 -13.02 3.20 -1.60
CA ARG A 65 -13.08 2.63 -2.97
C ARG A 65 -11.74 2.04 -3.43
N THR A 66 -10.62 2.60 -2.97
CA THR A 66 -9.28 2.12 -3.33
C THR A 66 -9.02 0.76 -2.68
N VAL A 67 -9.31 0.63 -1.38
CA VAL A 67 -9.11 -0.65 -0.68
C VAL A 67 -10.06 -1.73 -1.20
N GLU A 68 -11.33 -1.39 -1.46
CA GLU A 68 -12.27 -2.33 -2.10
C GLU A 68 -11.79 -2.79 -3.47
N SER A 69 -11.17 -1.90 -4.24
CA SER A 69 -10.59 -2.26 -5.54
C SER A 69 -9.41 -3.20 -5.39
N TRP A 70 -8.54 -2.99 -4.40
CA TRP A 70 -7.39 -3.86 -4.16
C TRP A 70 -7.80 -5.22 -3.63
N ASP A 71 -8.81 -5.28 -2.76
CA ASP A 71 -9.37 -6.54 -2.25
C ASP A 71 -10.05 -7.39 -3.33
N LYS A 72 -10.52 -6.78 -4.42
CA LYS A 72 -11.20 -7.46 -5.53
C LYS A 72 -10.30 -7.77 -6.71
N PHE A 73 -9.38 -6.86 -7.04
CA PHE A 73 -8.65 -6.88 -8.31
C PHE A 73 -7.12 -6.88 -8.14
N GLY A 74 -6.65 -6.87 -6.90
CA GLY A 74 -5.23 -6.76 -6.60
C GLY A 74 -4.71 -5.33 -6.73
N MET A 75 -3.45 -5.18 -6.35
CA MET A 75 -2.76 -3.90 -6.27
C MET A 75 -1.80 -3.72 -7.44
N SER A 76 -1.65 -2.49 -7.93
CA SER A 76 -0.62 -2.18 -8.94
C SER A 76 0.77 -2.40 -8.37
N ARG A 77 1.73 -2.69 -9.24
CA ARG A 77 3.12 -2.95 -8.84
C ARG A 77 3.71 -1.84 -7.96
N ASP A 78 3.51 -0.57 -8.32
CA ASP A 78 4.10 0.55 -7.60
C ASP A 78 3.53 0.67 -6.17
N ALA A 79 2.21 0.51 -6.03
CA ALA A 79 1.58 0.50 -4.72
C ALA A 79 2.03 -0.72 -3.90
N ALA A 80 2.21 -1.88 -4.54
CA ALA A 80 2.72 -3.08 -3.89
C ALA A 80 4.16 -2.90 -3.39
N GLN A 81 5.02 -2.22 -4.15
CA GLN A 81 6.38 -1.89 -3.73
C GLN A 81 6.40 -0.99 -2.50
N LEU A 82 5.54 0.03 -2.46
CA LEU A 82 5.42 0.90 -1.28
C LEU A 82 4.94 0.12 -0.05
N LEU A 83 3.92 -0.72 -0.24
CA LEU A 83 3.40 -1.57 0.84
C LEU A 83 4.47 -2.52 1.39
N LEU A 84 5.22 -3.18 0.52
CA LEU A 84 6.32 -4.08 0.91
C LEU A 84 7.48 -3.31 1.56
N ALA A 85 7.76 -2.08 1.15
CA ALA A 85 8.76 -1.24 1.79
C ALA A 85 8.37 -0.86 3.23
N LEU A 86 7.08 -0.62 3.48
CA LEU A 86 6.55 -0.40 4.83
C LEU A 86 6.70 -1.66 5.70
N LEU A 87 6.38 -2.84 5.16
CA LEU A 87 6.57 -4.10 5.86
C LEU A 87 8.04 -4.33 6.21
N ALA A 88 8.93 -4.18 5.24
CA ALA A 88 10.37 -4.32 5.47
C ALA A 88 10.91 -3.30 6.49
N TYR A 89 10.32 -2.10 6.56
CA TYR A 89 10.66 -1.13 7.59
C TYR A 89 10.20 -1.56 8.98
N LYS A 90 8.96 -2.06 9.11
CA LYS A 90 8.45 -2.65 10.37
C LYS A 90 9.37 -3.75 10.87
N ASP A 91 9.74 -4.70 10.01
CA ASP A 91 10.61 -5.82 10.38
C ASP A 91 11.99 -5.36 10.86
N ARG A 92 12.57 -4.32 10.23
CA ARG A 92 13.83 -3.72 10.69
C ARG A 92 13.71 -3.06 12.06
N VAL A 93 12.61 -2.36 12.31
CA VAL A 93 12.37 -1.71 13.61
C VAL A 93 12.19 -2.76 14.71
N GLU A 94 11.37 -3.79 14.46
CA GLU A 94 11.21 -4.90 15.39
C GLU A 94 12.55 -5.62 15.66
N GLY A 95 13.35 -5.86 14.62
CA GLY A 95 14.70 -6.42 14.76
C GLY A 95 15.58 -5.55 15.65
N ALA A 96 15.62 -4.24 15.40
CA ALA A 96 16.41 -3.31 16.21
C ALA A 96 15.95 -3.26 17.68
N ILE A 97 14.63 -3.33 17.94
CA ILE A 97 14.09 -3.41 19.31
C ILE A 97 14.59 -4.69 20.00
N ARG A 98 14.47 -5.85 19.33
CA ARG A 98 14.95 -7.13 19.87
C ARG A 98 16.46 -7.12 20.13
N ASP A 99 17.24 -6.53 19.22
CA ASP A 99 18.69 -6.42 19.38
C ASP A 99 19.04 -5.57 20.60
N ILE A 100 18.44 -4.38 20.74
CA ILE A 100 18.65 -3.53 21.92
C ILE A 100 18.24 -4.27 23.19
N ASP A 101 17.12 -4.98 23.17
CA ASP A 101 16.63 -5.73 24.31
C ASP A 101 17.61 -6.85 24.71
N SER A 102 18.17 -7.56 23.72
CA SER A 102 19.17 -8.61 23.97
C SER A 102 20.46 -8.07 24.62
N TYR A 103 20.85 -6.84 24.30
CA TYR A 103 22.06 -6.22 24.87
C TYR A 103 21.83 -5.56 26.24
N THR A 104 20.62 -5.09 26.49
CA THR A 104 20.30 -4.27 27.67
C THR A 104 19.48 -5.00 28.73
N ASN A 105 18.79 -6.08 28.35
CA ASN A 105 17.92 -6.90 29.20
C ASN A 105 16.80 -6.08 29.89
N ILE A 106 16.30 -5.04 29.21
CA ILE A 106 15.33 -4.06 29.74
C ILE A 106 13.88 -4.54 29.58
N GLY A 107 13.62 -5.54 28.73
CA GLY A 107 12.28 -6.04 28.40
C GLY A 107 11.52 -5.11 27.44
N LEU A 108 12.21 -4.44 26.53
CA LEU A 108 11.58 -3.51 25.58
C LEU A 108 10.65 -4.23 24.60
N ALA A 109 10.99 -5.45 24.19
CA ALA A 109 10.10 -6.26 23.35
C ALA A 109 8.78 -6.55 24.08
N ASP A 110 8.87 -7.01 25.34
CA ASP A 110 7.71 -7.28 26.19
C ASP A 110 6.89 -6.01 26.46
N PHE A 111 7.54 -4.85 26.63
CA PHE A 111 6.84 -3.58 26.82
C PHE A 111 5.97 -3.23 25.61
N PHE A 112 6.52 -3.30 24.39
CA PHE A 112 5.78 -2.96 23.18
C PHE A 112 4.74 -4.01 22.76
N GLU A 113 4.91 -5.27 23.14
CA GLU A 113 3.88 -6.30 22.92
C GLU A 113 2.69 -6.16 23.89
N ASN A 114 2.92 -5.68 25.11
CA ASN A 114 1.89 -5.59 26.16
C ASN A 114 1.22 -4.21 26.27
N TYR A 115 1.79 -3.17 25.66
CA TYR A 115 1.22 -1.82 25.64
C TYR A 115 0.77 -1.42 24.23
N ASP A 116 -0.54 -1.26 24.06
CA ASP A 116 -1.11 -0.48 22.95
C ASP A 116 -0.66 0.97 23.13
N ILE A 117 0.35 1.38 22.36
CA ILE A 117 0.76 2.78 22.31
C ILE A 117 -0.39 3.54 21.61
N PRO A 118 -0.97 4.57 22.24
CA PRO A 118 -2.14 5.29 21.70
C PRO A 118 -1.90 5.93 20.33
#